data_AF-A0A3A6U087-F1
#
_entry.id   AF-A0A3A6U087-F1
#
_cell.length_a   1.000
_cell.length_b   1.000
_cell.length_c   1.000
_cell.angle_alpha   90.00
_cell.angle_beta   90.00
_cell.angle_gamma   90.00
#
_symmetry.space_group_name_H-M   'P 1'
#
loop_
_entity.id
_entity.type
_entity.pdbx_description
1 polymer ?
#
loop_
_entity_poly.entity_id
_entity_poly.type
_entity_poly.pdbx_seq_one_letter_code
_entity_poly.pdbx_strand_id
1 'polypeptide(L)'
;MFIRIILALFLFLISATASAVGNMKVYSCDDCDFDRAKFLASFHPPRYDCIGKPPGFPPRGSYSNPYNEYPSCDPVTENVIFANPLTRIAYKFKVTVTPDDLGDIESIIVNSISLSYNDTILLNKFYDIDEEFRSAMAQDVVIIENSNSPQYSYSSVYRPNSNSSDSCDNHPISFFKNRGRERIYDRMTADISAKVGDSDWNDYYEDTDFTGGGLNLSRDGFGFNVSFVHNTVGAFAHYVVGDHNNTLDFEVSYGGVVEINGSKSLRLSYKLNKGSSRIDGITVGNLFADTTQDLTPSGTAVSNCLLEYLEENSETISSVPFGGGDPDSGSGDGIGDGDDGGNNINLCTKTVKATVCNSQSGQCTTTIFRFVRPCN
;
A
#
# COMPACT_ATOMS: atom_id res chain seq x y z
N MET A 1 11.96 57.51 45.86
CA MET A 1 12.76 56.62 46.72
C MET A 1 11.95 55.35 46.94
N PHE A 2 12.45 54.24 46.42
CA PHE A 2 11.73 53.00 46.11
C PHE A 2 11.12 52.30 47.34
N ILE A 3 9.86 51.87 47.22
CA ILE A 3 9.23 50.88 48.11
C ILE A 3 8.94 49.61 47.31
N ARG A 4 9.28 48.50 47.96
CA ARG A 4 9.38 47.12 47.51
C ARG A 4 8.04 46.55 47.02
N ILE A 5 8.08 45.81 45.91
CA ILE A 5 7.06 44.81 45.56
C ILE A 5 7.78 43.45 45.43
N ILE A 6 7.53 42.58 46.40
CA ILE A 6 7.73 41.13 46.36
C ILE A 6 6.33 40.52 46.48
N LEU A 7 6.13 39.32 45.93
CA LEU A 7 4.93 38.47 45.87
C LEU A 7 4.05 38.76 44.65
N ALA A 8 3.70 37.81 43.78
CA ALA A 8 3.85 36.36 43.82
C ALA A 8 3.98 35.82 42.39
N LEU A 9 5.20 35.41 42.01
CA LEU A 9 5.43 34.52 40.88
C LEU A 9 5.25 33.08 41.43
N PHE A 10 3.99 32.71 41.65
CA PHE A 10 3.58 31.31 41.85
C PHE A 10 2.68 30.92 40.68
N LEU A 11 3.20 31.14 39.46
CA LEU A 11 2.75 30.39 38.30
C LEU A 11 3.23 28.97 38.51
N PHE A 12 2.33 28.18 39.09
CA PHE A 12 2.27 26.74 38.97
C PHE A 12 2.56 26.38 37.51
N LEU A 13 3.84 26.14 37.22
CA LEU A 13 4.27 25.18 36.21
C LEU A 13 3.75 23.82 36.71
N ILE A 14 2.45 23.59 36.50
CA ILE A 14 1.94 22.25 36.29
C ILE A 14 2.63 21.85 34.99
N SER A 15 3.83 21.29 35.14
CA SER A 15 4.38 20.37 34.18
C SER A 15 3.29 19.32 34.00
N ALA A 16 2.46 19.51 32.97
CA ALA A 16 1.68 18.43 32.41
C ALA A 16 2.74 17.39 32.03
N THR A 17 3.00 16.46 32.96
CA THR A 17 3.45 15.14 32.60
C THR A 17 2.37 14.66 31.64
N ALA A 18 2.62 14.85 30.35
CA ALA A 18 1.93 14.12 29.31
C ALA A 18 2.06 12.67 29.75
N SER A 19 0.97 12.13 30.30
CA SER A 19 0.87 10.72 30.59
C SER A 19 1.10 10.09 29.22
N ALA A 20 2.17 9.32 29.08
CA ALA A 20 2.28 8.43 27.94
C ALA A 20 0.99 7.62 27.93
N VAL A 21 0.12 7.91 26.97
CA VAL A 21 -1.15 7.21 26.78
C VAL A 21 -0.77 5.75 26.56
N GLY A 22 -1.06 4.91 27.54
CA GLY A 22 -0.73 3.49 27.50
C GLY A 22 -1.63 2.80 26.49
N ASN A 23 -1.24 2.85 25.21
CA ASN A 23 -1.96 2.14 24.16
C ASN A 23 -1.69 0.64 24.29
N MET A 24 -2.73 -0.13 24.57
CA MET A 24 -2.68 -1.59 24.58
C MET A 24 -2.51 -2.10 23.15
N LYS A 25 -1.60 -3.06 22.95
CA LYS A 25 -1.44 -3.73 21.66
C LYS A 25 -2.60 -4.67 21.40
N VAL A 26 -3.26 -4.46 20.27
CA VAL A 26 -4.36 -5.30 19.79
C VAL A 26 -3.99 -5.80 18.40
N TYR A 27 -4.21 -7.09 18.16
CA TYR A 27 -3.98 -7.73 16.88
C TYR A 27 -5.32 -8.19 16.34
N SER A 28 -5.73 -7.66 15.19
CA SER A 28 -6.84 -8.21 14.43
C SER A 28 -6.41 -9.53 13.80
N CYS A 29 -7.26 -10.54 13.91
CA CYS A 29 -7.04 -11.86 13.34
C CYS A 29 -8.40 -12.48 12.99
N ASP A 30 -8.72 -12.49 11.70
CA ASP A 30 -10.02 -12.92 11.17
C ASP A 30 -10.27 -14.43 11.27
N ASP A 31 -9.22 -15.24 11.42
CA ASP A 31 -9.29 -16.69 11.56
C ASP A 31 -8.84 -17.23 12.93
N CYS A 32 -8.67 -16.34 13.92
CA CYS A 32 -8.26 -16.75 15.26
C CYS A 32 -9.42 -17.34 16.06
N ASP A 33 -9.21 -18.57 16.52
CA ASP A 33 -9.83 -19.12 17.72
C ASP A 33 -8.91 -18.90 18.95
N PHE A 34 -9.30 -19.44 20.11
CA PHE A 34 -8.54 -19.29 21.35
C PHE A 34 -7.11 -19.84 21.24
N ASP A 35 -6.95 -21.04 20.68
CA ASP A 35 -5.65 -21.74 20.63
C ASP A 35 -4.70 -21.04 19.66
N ARG A 36 -5.19 -20.62 18.50
CA ARG A 36 -4.43 -19.82 17.54
C ARG A 36 -4.06 -18.46 18.10
N ALA A 37 -4.98 -17.76 18.76
CA ALA A 37 -4.70 -16.49 19.40
C ALA A 37 -3.62 -16.62 20.50
N LYS A 38 -3.69 -17.68 21.30
CA LYS A 38 -2.68 -17.98 22.33
C LYS A 38 -1.32 -18.32 21.71
N PHE A 39 -1.31 -19.09 20.63
CA PHE A 39 -0.09 -19.40 19.89
C PHE A 39 0.53 -18.11 19.33
N LEU A 40 -0.24 -17.26 18.64
CA LEU A 40 0.25 -16.00 18.10
C LEU A 40 0.75 -15.05 19.19
N ALA A 41 0.11 -15.00 20.37
CA ALA A 41 0.58 -14.20 21.49
C ALA A 41 2.03 -14.56 21.92
N SER A 42 2.45 -15.82 21.76
CA SER A 42 3.84 -16.22 22.04
C SER A 42 4.87 -15.66 21.04
N PHE A 43 4.45 -15.24 19.84
CA PHE A 43 5.29 -14.59 18.83
C PHE A 43 5.34 -13.06 18.94
N HIS A 44 4.59 -12.48 19.88
CA HIS A 44 4.63 -11.05 20.21
C HIS A 44 5.13 -10.81 21.63
N PRO A 45 6.34 -11.31 22.00
CA PRO A 45 6.90 -11.06 23.32
C PRO A 45 7.13 -9.55 23.54
N PRO A 46 6.92 -9.04 24.77
CA PRO A 46 7.36 -7.69 25.11
C PRO A 46 8.84 -7.50 24.81
N ARG A 47 9.19 -6.29 24.38
CA ARG A 47 10.59 -5.88 24.29
C ARG A 47 11.13 -5.66 25.70
N TYR A 48 12.34 -6.11 25.96
CA TYR A 48 13.04 -5.93 27.22
C TYR A 48 14.47 -5.45 26.93
N ASP A 49 14.97 -4.57 27.78
CA ASP A 49 16.35 -4.10 27.77
C ASP A 49 17.02 -4.56 29.06
N CYS A 50 18.16 -5.23 28.94
CA CYS A 50 18.94 -5.66 30.09
C CYS A 50 19.87 -4.54 30.56
N ILE A 51 19.94 -4.32 31.87
CA ILE A 51 20.88 -3.38 32.47
C ILE A 51 22.31 -3.94 32.26
N GLY A 52 23.21 -3.12 31.71
CA GLY A 52 24.61 -3.48 31.50
C GLY A 52 25.00 -3.88 30.06
N LYS A 53 24.07 -3.91 29.10
CA LYS A 53 24.42 -4.05 27.67
C LYS A 53 24.66 -2.66 27.05
N PRO A 54 25.83 -2.37 26.45
CA PRO A 54 25.95 -1.21 25.56
C PRO A 54 25.01 -1.37 24.34
N PRO A 55 24.36 -0.30 23.85
CA PRO A 55 23.41 -0.39 22.76
C PRO A 55 24.07 -0.87 21.46
N GLY A 56 23.46 -1.86 20.78
CA GLY A 56 23.83 -2.27 19.41
C GLY A 56 24.58 -3.60 19.23
N PHE A 57 24.65 -4.49 20.23
CA PHE A 57 25.39 -5.75 20.09
C PHE A 57 24.52 -6.92 19.58
N PRO A 58 24.92 -7.61 18.48
CA PRO A 58 24.24 -8.80 17.99
C PRO A 58 24.53 -10.03 18.87
N PRO A 59 23.67 -11.07 18.83
CA PRO A 59 23.85 -12.27 19.63
C PRO A 59 25.02 -13.09 19.09
N ARG A 60 25.87 -13.55 20.02
CA ARG A 60 27.06 -14.41 19.89
C ARG A 60 28.41 -13.74 19.69
N GLY A 61 29.20 -13.83 20.75
CA GLY A 61 30.64 -13.69 20.74
C GLY A 61 31.16 -13.70 22.17
N SER A 62 31.66 -14.86 22.61
CA SER A 62 32.37 -15.08 23.87
C SER A 62 33.19 -13.86 24.32
N TYR A 63 32.76 -13.18 25.39
CA TYR A 63 33.63 -12.28 26.12
C TYR A 63 33.77 -12.75 27.57
N SER A 64 34.98 -13.19 27.89
CA SER A 64 35.53 -13.19 29.23
C SER A 64 35.77 -11.73 29.66
N ASN A 65 34.74 -11.03 30.15
CA ASN A 65 34.98 -9.79 30.88
C ASN A 65 35.41 -10.16 32.31
N PRO A 66 36.58 -9.71 32.81
CA PRO A 66 37.06 -10.00 34.16
C PRO A 66 36.25 -9.31 35.29
N TYR A 67 35.19 -8.57 34.95
CA TYR A 67 34.21 -8.04 35.90
C TYR A 67 32.88 -8.80 35.74
N ASN A 68 32.65 -9.74 36.66
CA ASN A 68 31.46 -10.61 36.77
C ASN A 68 30.18 -9.83 37.11
N GLU A 69 29.72 -8.94 36.24
CA GLU A 69 28.31 -8.53 36.26
C GLU A 69 27.64 -9.18 35.06
N TYR A 70 27.09 -10.38 35.29
CA TYR A 70 26.11 -10.94 34.37
C TYR A 70 24.99 -9.90 34.20
N PRO A 71 24.57 -9.59 32.96
CA PRO A 71 23.50 -8.64 32.75
C PRO A 71 22.25 -9.10 33.52
N SER A 72 21.83 -8.31 34.50
CA SER A 72 20.59 -8.58 35.24
C SER A 72 19.43 -8.16 34.34
N CYS A 73 18.70 -9.14 33.82
CA CYS A 73 17.50 -8.91 33.03
C CYS A 73 16.28 -9.28 33.88
N ASP A 74 15.46 -8.29 34.23
CA ASP A 74 14.20 -8.56 34.93
C ASP A 74 13.17 -9.15 33.95
N PRO A 75 12.33 -10.11 34.38
CA PRO A 75 11.22 -10.57 33.57
C PRO A 75 10.29 -9.42 33.21
N VAL A 76 9.97 -9.29 31.92
CA VAL A 76 9.07 -8.25 31.42
C VAL A 76 7.72 -8.86 31.08
N THR A 77 6.66 -8.12 31.37
CA THR A 77 5.31 -8.56 31.09
C THR A 77 4.51 -7.48 30.37
N GLU A 78 3.78 -7.89 29.35
CA GLU A 78 2.85 -7.03 28.61
C GLU A 78 1.53 -7.76 28.37
N ASN A 79 0.44 -6.99 28.29
CA ASN A 79 -0.87 -7.52 27.92
C ASN A 79 -1.12 -7.27 26.44
N VAL A 80 -1.59 -8.28 25.73
CA VAL A 80 -1.98 -8.21 24.32
C VAL A 80 -3.40 -8.73 24.14
N ILE A 81 -4.13 -8.18 23.18
CA ILE A 81 -5.44 -8.68 22.78
C ILE A 81 -5.36 -9.19 21.34
N PHE A 82 -5.94 -10.35 21.09
CA PHE A 82 -6.24 -10.82 19.74
C PHE A 82 -7.75 -10.74 19.54
N ALA A 83 -8.18 -9.99 18.53
CA ALA A 83 -9.57 -9.71 18.25
C ALA A 83 -9.93 -10.24 16.86
N ASN A 84 -10.96 -11.06 16.79
CA ASN A 84 -11.53 -11.52 15.53
C ASN A 84 -12.72 -10.61 15.18
N PRO A 85 -12.57 -9.70 14.20
CA PRO A 85 -13.64 -8.76 13.88
C PRO A 85 -14.83 -9.43 13.19
N LEU A 86 -14.64 -10.57 12.52
CA LEU A 86 -15.72 -11.31 11.84
C LEU A 86 -16.67 -11.99 12.82
N THR A 87 -16.12 -12.55 13.90
CA THR A 87 -16.92 -13.23 14.95
C THR A 87 -17.21 -12.32 16.15
N ARG A 88 -16.60 -11.14 16.22
CA ARG A 88 -16.64 -10.19 17.34
C ARG A 88 -16.16 -10.81 18.67
N ILE A 89 -15.27 -11.79 18.61
CA ILE A 89 -14.67 -12.47 19.77
C ILE A 89 -13.24 -11.98 19.95
N ALA A 90 -12.84 -11.71 21.20
CA ALA A 90 -11.46 -11.38 21.54
C ALA A 90 -10.93 -12.17 22.73
N TYR A 91 -9.62 -12.39 22.72
CA TYR A 91 -8.88 -13.06 23.77
C TYR A 91 -7.75 -12.16 24.25
N LYS A 92 -7.65 -11.99 25.58
CA LYS A 92 -6.60 -11.19 26.20
C LYS A 92 -5.59 -12.10 26.89
N PHE A 93 -4.33 -11.84 26.64
CA PHE A 93 -3.22 -12.60 27.21
C PHE A 93 -2.24 -11.69 27.93
N LYS A 94 -1.74 -12.17 29.07
CA LYS A 94 -0.57 -11.65 29.76
C LYS A 94 0.64 -12.47 29.28
N VAL A 95 1.52 -11.83 28.52
CA VAL A 95 2.73 -12.45 27.96
C VAL A 95 3.92 -12.03 28.83
N THR A 96 4.55 -13.00 29.49
CA THR A 96 5.73 -12.80 30.31
C THR A 96 6.93 -13.41 29.62
N VAL A 97 7.99 -12.62 29.48
CA VAL A 97 9.28 -13.07 28.95
C VAL A 97 10.27 -13.08 30.09
N THR A 98 10.92 -14.22 30.28
CA THR A 98 12.03 -14.38 31.22
C THR A 98 13.31 -14.54 30.41
N PRO A 99 14.24 -13.59 30.49
CA PRO A 99 15.55 -13.72 29.86
C PRO A 99 16.49 -14.60 30.70
N ASP A 100 17.47 -15.23 30.04
CA ASP A 100 18.55 -15.96 30.70
C ASP A 100 19.68 -15.02 31.16
N ASP A 101 20.72 -15.59 31.79
CA ASP A 101 21.91 -14.87 32.27
C ASP A 101 22.74 -14.20 31.14
N LEU A 102 22.47 -14.52 29.87
CA LEU A 102 23.08 -13.90 28.69
C LEU A 102 22.18 -12.81 28.08
N GLY A 103 20.97 -12.65 28.62
CA GLY A 103 19.91 -11.78 28.15
C GLY A 103 19.22 -12.27 26.88
N ASP A 104 19.37 -13.55 26.52
CA ASP A 104 18.56 -14.22 25.50
C ASP A 104 17.23 -14.68 26.13
N ILE A 105 16.23 -15.01 25.31
CA ILE A 105 14.93 -15.46 25.83
C ILE A 105 15.07 -16.89 26.36
N GLU A 106 14.94 -17.07 27.68
CA GLU A 106 14.88 -18.39 28.32
C GLU A 106 13.49 -19.01 28.15
N SER A 107 12.44 -18.23 28.45
CA SER A 107 11.06 -18.70 28.38
C SER A 107 10.06 -17.59 28.07
N ILE A 108 8.96 -18.01 27.42
CA ILE A 108 7.79 -17.18 27.15
C ILE A 108 6.58 -17.88 27.76
N ILE A 109 5.89 -17.21 28.68
CA ILE A 109 4.69 -17.71 29.34
C ILE A 109 3.50 -16.88 28.89
N VAL A 110 2.47 -17.54 28.36
CA VAL A 110 1.23 -16.90 27.88
C VAL A 110 0.06 -17.36 28.74
N ASN A 111 -0.49 -16.43 29.53
CA ASN A 111 -1.62 -16.68 30.41
C ASN A 111 -2.85 -15.90 29.95
N SER A 112 -3.99 -16.57 29.82
CA SER A 112 -5.26 -15.90 29.52
C SER A 112 -5.73 -15.08 30.71
N ILE A 113 -6.19 -13.86 30.45
CA ILE A 113 -6.80 -12.97 31.44
C ILE A 113 -8.14 -12.44 30.90
N SER A 114 -8.99 -11.93 31.78
CA SER A 114 -10.28 -11.36 31.37
C SER A 114 -10.12 -9.99 30.70
N LEU A 115 -11.00 -9.70 29.75
CA LEU A 115 -11.18 -8.36 29.21
C LEU A 115 -11.75 -7.44 30.28
N SER A 116 -11.24 -6.22 30.33
CA SER A 116 -11.79 -5.16 31.16
C SER A 116 -13.05 -4.56 30.53
N TYR A 117 -13.79 -3.76 31.31
CA TYR A 117 -14.92 -2.98 30.78
C TYR A 117 -14.48 -2.03 29.66
N ASN A 118 -13.36 -1.33 29.85
CA ASN A 118 -12.81 -0.42 28.83
C ASN A 118 -12.36 -1.19 27.58
N ASP A 119 -11.77 -2.39 27.76
CA ASP A 119 -11.37 -3.23 26.63
C ASP A 119 -12.60 -3.56 25.77
N THR A 120 -13.71 -3.94 26.41
CA THR A 120 -14.95 -4.34 25.74
C THR A 120 -15.55 -3.19 24.92
N ILE A 121 -15.53 -1.96 25.44
CA ILE A 121 -16.03 -0.80 24.72
C ILE A 121 -15.19 -0.49 23.48
N LEU A 122 -13.86 -0.46 23.62
CA LEU A 122 -12.98 -0.18 22.49
C LEU A 122 -13.05 -1.30 21.44
N LEU A 123 -13.14 -2.56 21.86
CA LEU A 123 -13.37 -3.70 20.97
C LEU A 123 -14.69 -3.59 20.21
N ASN A 124 -15.78 -3.21 20.88
CA ASN A 124 -17.06 -3.03 20.20
C ASN A 124 -16.97 -1.94 19.12
N LYS A 125 -16.31 -0.81 19.41
CA LYS A 125 -16.11 0.24 18.41
C LYS A 125 -15.22 -0.22 17.26
N PHE A 126 -14.17 -0.99 17.55
CA PHE A 126 -13.35 -1.62 16.52
C PHE A 126 -14.20 -2.51 15.60
N TYR A 127 -15.03 -3.38 16.16
CA TYR A 127 -15.91 -4.26 15.39
C TYR A 127 -16.90 -3.50 14.53
N ASP A 128 -17.52 -2.44 15.07
CA ASP A 128 -18.45 -1.62 14.30
C ASP A 128 -17.75 -0.97 13.09
N ILE A 129 -16.53 -0.46 13.27
CA ILE A 129 -15.74 0.13 12.17
C ILE A 129 -15.35 -0.94 11.12
N ASP A 130 -14.93 -2.13 11.54
CA ASP A 130 -14.57 -3.20 10.62
C ASP A 130 -15.80 -3.71 9.84
N GLU A 131 -16.94 -3.82 10.51
CA GLU A 131 -18.22 -4.21 9.91
C GLU A 131 -18.70 -3.15 8.90
N GLU A 132 -18.64 -1.86 9.24
CA GLU A 132 -18.90 -0.73 8.35
C GLU A 132 -18.04 -0.83 7.07
N PHE A 133 -16.73 -0.99 7.23
CA PHE A 133 -15.79 -1.13 6.12
C PHE A 133 -16.08 -2.36 5.26
N ARG A 134 -16.15 -3.54 5.85
CA ARG A 134 -16.36 -4.79 5.11
C ARG A 134 -17.71 -4.82 4.40
N SER A 135 -18.74 -4.23 5.00
CA SER A 135 -20.06 -4.12 4.36
C SER A 135 -20.03 -3.25 3.11
N ALA A 136 -19.29 -2.14 3.13
CA ALA A 136 -19.09 -1.30 1.95
C ALA A 136 -18.28 -2.02 0.85
N MET A 137 -17.30 -2.83 1.25
CA MET A 137 -16.46 -3.60 0.33
C MET A 137 -17.14 -4.84 -0.25
N ALA A 138 -18.09 -5.45 0.48
CA ALA A 138 -18.80 -6.67 0.06
C ALA A 138 -19.72 -6.49 -1.16
N GLN A 139 -19.99 -5.25 -1.57
CA GLN A 139 -20.86 -4.95 -2.71
C GLN A 139 -20.14 -4.99 -4.07
N ASP A 140 -18.93 -5.57 -4.16
CA ASP A 140 -17.99 -5.43 -5.28
C ASP A 140 -17.84 -3.96 -5.67
N VAL A 141 -16.85 -3.28 -5.11
CA VAL A 141 -16.59 -1.87 -5.45
C VAL A 141 -16.02 -1.82 -6.87
N VAL A 142 -16.91 -1.82 -7.86
CA VAL A 142 -16.60 -1.63 -9.27
C VAL A 142 -16.88 -0.19 -9.64
N ILE A 143 -15.81 0.56 -9.85
CA ILE A 143 -15.87 1.95 -10.28
C ILE A 143 -15.74 1.95 -11.78
N ILE A 144 -16.87 2.16 -12.45
CA ILE A 144 -16.91 2.24 -13.91
C ILE A 144 -16.71 3.70 -14.30
N GLU A 145 -15.56 3.99 -14.90
CA GLU A 145 -15.38 5.23 -15.63
C GLU A 145 -16.01 5.04 -17.01
N ASN A 146 -17.29 5.42 -17.11
CA ASN A 146 -17.96 5.64 -18.39
C ASN A 146 -17.30 6.84 -19.07
N SER A 147 -16.11 6.64 -19.65
CA SER A 147 -15.75 7.49 -20.76
C SER A 147 -16.80 7.22 -21.83
N ASN A 148 -17.36 8.27 -22.45
CA ASN A 148 -17.91 8.13 -23.79
C ASN A 148 -16.73 7.66 -24.63
N SER A 149 -16.53 6.34 -24.71
CA SER A 149 -15.23 5.77 -24.98
C SER A 149 -14.72 6.30 -26.31
N PRO A 150 -13.50 6.85 -26.41
CA PRO A 150 -12.75 6.51 -27.60
C PRO A 150 -12.61 4.99 -27.53
N GLN A 151 -13.12 4.28 -28.54
CA GLN A 151 -12.65 2.92 -28.74
C GLN A 151 -11.14 3.06 -28.90
N TYR A 152 -10.36 2.63 -27.90
CA TYR A 152 -8.92 2.68 -28.03
C TYR A 152 -8.59 1.84 -29.27
N SER A 153 -8.09 2.51 -30.32
CA SER A 153 -7.66 1.81 -31.51
C SER A 153 -6.41 1.04 -31.14
N TYR A 154 -6.57 -0.25 -30.85
CA TYR A 154 -5.45 -1.17 -30.70
C TYR A 154 -4.77 -1.27 -32.05
N SER A 155 -3.60 -0.64 -32.15
CA SER A 155 -2.81 -0.64 -33.37
C SER A 155 -1.38 -0.92 -33.00
N SER A 156 -0.77 -1.83 -33.75
CA SER A 156 0.64 -2.15 -33.63
C SER A 156 1.55 -1.16 -34.39
N VAL A 157 0.92 -0.21 -35.10
CA VAL A 157 1.57 0.90 -35.79
C VAL A 157 0.92 2.21 -35.33
N TYR A 158 1.73 3.18 -34.94
CA TYR A 158 1.22 4.52 -34.63
C TYR A 158 0.43 5.10 -35.80
N ARG A 159 -0.81 5.53 -35.53
CA ARG A 159 -1.64 6.31 -36.45
C ARG A 159 -1.82 7.70 -35.84
N PRO A 160 -1.39 8.79 -36.50
CA PRO A 160 -1.68 10.13 -36.03
C PRO A 160 -3.20 10.32 -36.05
N ASN A 161 -3.79 10.60 -34.89
CA ASN A 161 -5.20 10.94 -34.80
C ASN A 161 -5.42 12.28 -35.51
N SER A 162 -6.16 12.27 -36.61
CA SER A 162 -6.62 13.49 -37.30
C SER A 162 -7.83 14.13 -36.64
N ASN A 163 -8.41 13.51 -35.61
CA ASN A 163 -9.49 14.07 -34.79
C ASN A 163 -9.12 14.05 -33.30
N SER A 164 -9.13 15.23 -32.71
CA SER A 164 -8.87 15.51 -31.31
C SER A 164 -9.96 14.94 -30.39
N SER A 165 -9.67 13.91 -29.60
CA SER A 165 -10.38 13.63 -28.33
C SER A 165 -9.77 12.54 -27.43
N ASP A 166 -8.75 11.78 -27.88
CA ASP A 166 -8.19 10.68 -27.07
C ASP A 166 -7.26 11.20 -25.98
N SER A 167 -7.82 11.84 -24.95
CA SER A 167 -7.08 12.10 -23.73
C SER A 167 -6.77 10.77 -23.04
N CYS A 168 -5.49 10.49 -22.87
CA CYS A 168 -5.00 9.36 -22.08
C CYS A 168 -5.20 9.52 -20.58
N ASP A 169 -5.82 10.62 -20.13
CA ASP A 169 -6.13 10.86 -18.73
C ASP A 169 -6.99 9.72 -18.16
N ASN A 170 -8.00 9.26 -18.91
CA ASN A 170 -8.91 8.21 -18.43
C ASN A 170 -8.38 6.79 -18.67
N HIS A 171 -7.28 6.60 -19.40
CA HIS A 171 -6.70 5.28 -19.64
C HIS A 171 -6.03 4.72 -18.36
N PRO A 172 -6.10 3.41 -18.04
CA PRO A 172 -5.48 2.84 -16.85
C PRO A 172 -3.99 3.13 -16.68
N ILE A 173 -3.27 3.36 -17.80
CA ILE A 173 -1.84 3.74 -17.75
C ILE A 173 -1.60 5.07 -17.01
N SER A 174 -2.61 5.95 -16.93
CA SER A 174 -2.48 7.22 -16.21
C SER A 174 -2.24 7.04 -14.72
N PHE A 175 -2.59 5.89 -14.13
CA PHE A 175 -2.25 5.53 -12.75
C PHE A 175 -0.74 5.59 -12.46
N PHE A 176 0.09 5.35 -13.47
CA PHE A 176 1.55 5.41 -13.32
C PHE A 176 2.09 6.84 -13.43
N LYS A 177 1.24 7.81 -13.77
CA LYS A 177 1.53 9.25 -13.67
C LYS A 177 0.99 9.77 -12.34
N ASN A 178 1.72 10.66 -11.66
CA ASN A 178 1.32 11.20 -10.35
C ASN A 178 -0.14 11.71 -10.35
N ARG A 179 -0.50 12.62 -11.27
CA ARG A 179 -1.84 13.20 -11.36
C ARG A 179 -2.95 12.16 -11.60
N GLY A 180 -2.68 11.13 -12.41
CA GLY A 180 -3.66 10.09 -12.69
C GLY A 180 -3.87 9.17 -11.49
N ARG A 181 -2.80 8.87 -10.74
CA ARG A 181 -2.88 8.14 -9.46
C ARG A 181 -3.77 8.84 -8.44
N GLU A 182 -3.57 10.14 -8.22
CA GLU A 182 -4.35 10.89 -7.22
C GLU A 182 -5.82 10.87 -7.59
N ARG A 183 -6.15 11.16 -8.85
CA ARG A 183 -7.53 11.16 -9.32
C ARG A 183 -8.22 9.79 -9.15
N ILE A 184 -7.51 8.69 -9.43
CA ILE A 184 -8.06 7.34 -9.26
C ILE A 184 -8.30 7.06 -7.77
N TYR A 185 -7.35 7.39 -6.91
CA TYR A 185 -7.52 7.24 -5.46
C TYR A 185 -8.65 8.11 -4.90
N ASP A 186 -8.72 9.40 -5.27
CA ASP A 186 -9.80 10.31 -4.85
C ASP A 186 -11.17 9.74 -5.21
N ARG A 187 -11.30 9.21 -6.42
CA ARG A 187 -12.56 8.62 -6.90
C ARG A 187 -12.90 7.33 -6.15
N MET A 188 -11.91 6.48 -5.90
CA MET A 188 -12.09 5.28 -5.08
C MET A 188 -12.50 5.61 -3.66
N THR A 189 -11.84 6.59 -3.04
CA THR A 189 -12.17 7.04 -1.69
C THR A 189 -13.57 7.60 -1.64
N ALA A 190 -13.94 8.47 -2.59
CA ALA A 190 -15.29 9.03 -2.65
C ALA A 190 -16.38 7.95 -2.76
N ASP A 191 -16.19 6.97 -3.63
CA ASP A 191 -17.17 5.89 -3.83
C ASP A 191 -17.26 4.95 -2.62
N ILE A 192 -16.14 4.61 -1.99
CA ILE A 192 -16.13 3.75 -0.79
C ILE A 192 -16.71 4.51 0.40
N SER A 193 -16.29 5.75 0.65
CA SER A 193 -16.82 6.59 1.74
C SER A 193 -18.33 6.81 1.60
N ALA A 194 -18.84 6.99 0.38
CA ALA A 194 -20.27 7.11 0.13
C ALA A 194 -21.05 5.83 0.50
N LYS A 195 -20.45 4.65 0.32
CA LYS A 195 -21.08 3.36 0.70
C LYS A 195 -21.05 3.08 2.19
N VAL A 196 -20.03 3.55 2.91
CA VAL A 196 -19.96 3.39 4.37
C VAL A 196 -21.01 4.26 5.08
N GLY A 197 -21.43 5.37 4.46
CA GLY A 197 -22.56 6.16 4.93
C GLY A 197 -22.27 7.06 6.14
N ASP A 198 -20.99 7.30 6.44
CA ASP A 198 -20.54 8.14 7.56
C ASP A 198 -19.53 9.20 7.07
N SER A 199 -19.67 10.45 7.50
CA SER A 199 -18.89 11.61 7.03
C SER A 199 -17.42 11.61 7.47
N ASP A 200 -17.03 10.61 8.24
CA ASP A 200 -15.76 10.60 8.98
C ASP A 200 -14.65 9.80 8.27
N TRP A 201 -14.96 9.26 7.08
CA TRP A 201 -14.02 8.59 6.17
C TRP A 201 -13.46 9.62 5.18
N ASN A 202 -12.34 10.24 5.56
CA ASN A 202 -11.70 11.30 4.78
C ASN A 202 -10.53 10.74 3.96
N ASP A 203 -10.28 11.37 2.81
CA ASP A 203 -9.03 11.18 2.07
C ASP A 203 -7.87 11.85 2.84
N TYR A 204 -6.69 11.24 2.87
CA TYR A 204 -5.49 11.93 3.33
C TYR A 204 -4.31 11.63 2.42
N TYR A 205 -4.02 12.65 1.63
CA TYR A 205 -2.97 12.73 0.65
C TYR A 205 -1.73 13.48 1.20
N GLU A 206 -1.24 13.13 2.39
CA GLU A 206 0.15 13.48 2.72
C GLU A 206 1.02 12.22 2.73
N ASP A 207 1.74 12.11 1.62
CA ASP A 207 3.07 11.55 1.44
C ASP A 207 3.85 11.30 2.76
N THR A 208 3.55 10.20 3.45
CA THR A 208 4.42 9.52 4.43
C THR A 208 3.92 8.10 4.64
N ASP A 209 4.68 7.11 4.14
CA ASP A 209 4.87 5.78 4.74
C ASP A 209 3.67 5.04 5.39
N PHE A 210 2.43 5.17 4.88
CA PHE A 210 1.32 4.32 5.30
C PHE A 210 1.49 2.92 4.69
N THR A 211 2.41 2.16 5.29
CA THR A 211 2.76 0.79 4.93
C THR A 211 2.01 -0.18 5.85
N GLY A 212 0.69 -0.18 5.76
CA GLY A 212 -0.16 -1.17 6.44
C GLY A 212 -1.30 -0.54 7.23
N GLY A 213 -2.47 -1.16 7.13
CA GLY A 213 -3.65 -0.78 7.91
C GLY A 213 -3.42 -0.88 9.41
N GLY A 214 -4.10 -0.02 10.17
CA GLY A 214 -4.01 0.01 11.62
C GLY A 214 -4.86 1.12 12.23
N LEU A 215 -5.44 0.84 13.39
CA LEU A 215 -6.45 1.70 14.01
C LEU A 215 -6.03 2.06 15.44
N ASN A 216 -5.97 3.35 15.74
CA ASN A 216 -5.81 3.83 17.12
C ASN A 216 -7.18 4.20 17.68
N LEU A 217 -7.60 3.52 18.74
CA LEU A 217 -8.86 3.80 19.44
C LEU A 217 -8.54 4.34 20.81
N SER A 218 -9.16 5.43 21.24
CA SER A 218 -8.92 5.98 22.58
C SER A 218 -10.21 6.38 23.28
N ARG A 219 -10.20 6.30 24.61
CA ARG A 219 -11.27 6.74 25.50
C ARG A 219 -10.68 7.10 26.85
N ASP A 220 -10.99 8.31 27.35
CA ASP A 220 -10.66 8.73 28.72
C ASP A 220 -9.18 8.50 29.11
N GLY A 221 -8.24 8.66 28.16
CA GLY A 221 -6.80 8.45 28.36
C GLY A 221 -6.32 6.99 28.27
N PHE A 222 -7.21 6.03 28.02
CA PHE A 222 -6.90 4.64 27.68
C PHE A 222 -7.03 4.44 26.16
N GLY A 223 -6.20 3.60 25.55
CA GLY A 223 -6.28 3.37 24.12
C GLY A 223 -5.83 2.00 23.65
N PHE A 224 -6.23 1.66 22.44
CA PHE A 224 -5.77 0.51 21.67
C PHE A 224 -4.98 0.99 20.47
N ASN A 225 -3.91 0.26 20.16
CA ASN A 225 -3.29 0.26 18.85
C ASN A 225 -3.60 -1.09 18.20
N VAL A 226 -4.49 -1.09 17.20
CA VAL A 226 -4.91 -2.28 16.48
C VAL A 226 -4.03 -2.46 15.25
N SER A 227 -3.38 -3.60 15.15
CA SER A 227 -2.60 -4.04 13.99
C SER A 227 -3.38 -5.09 13.19
N PHE A 228 -3.35 -4.98 11.86
CA PHE A 228 -4.03 -5.93 10.96
C PHE A 228 -3.11 -7.02 10.41
N VAL A 229 -1.90 -7.18 10.97
CA VAL A 229 -0.86 -8.09 10.46
C VAL A 229 -1.28 -9.57 10.40
N HIS A 230 -2.30 -9.99 11.16
CA HIS A 230 -2.81 -11.37 11.16
C HIS A 230 -4.17 -11.50 10.46
N ASN A 231 -4.65 -10.47 9.77
CA ASN A 231 -5.82 -10.60 8.90
C ASN A 231 -5.39 -11.31 7.61
N THR A 232 -6.16 -12.32 7.21
CA THR A 232 -5.93 -13.13 6.01
C THR A 232 -6.95 -12.83 4.91
N VAL A 233 -8.10 -12.26 5.28
CA VAL A 233 -9.21 -11.91 4.39
C VAL A 233 -9.07 -10.45 3.98
N GLY A 234 -8.50 -10.22 2.80
CA GLY A 234 -8.40 -8.90 2.16
C GLY A 234 -9.74 -8.38 1.63
N ALA A 235 -9.78 -7.07 1.37
CA ALA A 235 -10.88 -6.40 0.70
C ALA A 235 -10.38 -5.79 -0.62
N PHE A 236 -11.18 -5.85 -1.69
CA PHE A 236 -10.73 -5.48 -3.03
C PHE A 236 -11.67 -4.48 -3.70
N ALA A 237 -11.10 -3.54 -4.44
CA ALA A 237 -11.82 -2.60 -5.30
C ALA A 237 -11.28 -2.68 -6.73
N HIS A 238 -12.18 -2.54 -7.69
CA HIS A 238 -11.91 -2.68 -9.12
C HIS A 238 -12.23 -1.35 -9.82
N TYR A 239 -11.22 -0.75 -10.45
CA TYR A 239 -11.40 0.44 -11.27
C TYR A 239 -11.37 0.05 -12.75
N VAL A 240 -12.51 0.15 -13.42
CA VAL A 240 -12.72 -0.33 -14.80
C VAL A 240 -12.91 0.87 -15.72
N VAL A 241 -12.13 0.91 -16.80
CA VAL A 241 -12.21 1.96 -17.83
C VAL A 241 -12.68 1.32 -19.13
N GLY A 242 -13.92 1.58 -19.53
CA GLY A 242 -14.50 1.03 -20.75
C GLY A 242 -14.82 -0.46 -20.65
N ASP A 243 -13.80 -1.33 -20.71
CA ASP A 243 -13.95 -2.79 -20.73
C ASP A 243 -13.00 -3.53 -19.73
N HIS A 244 -13.11 -4.86 -19.67
CA HIS A 244 -12.30 -5.71 -18.78
C HIS A 244 -10.83 -5.86 -19.21
N ASN A 245 -10.44 -5.36 -20.38
CA ASN A 245 -9.03 -5.31 -20.78
C ASN A 245 -8.29 -4.16 -20.08
N ASN A 246 -9.04 -3.23 -19.50
CA ASN A 246 -8.57 -2.01 -18.87
C ASN A 246 -9.13 -1.91 -17.45
N THR A 247 -8.44 -2.58 -16.52
CA THR A 247 -8.91 -2.71 -15.13
C THR A 247 -7.73 -2.59 -14.17
N LEU A 248 -7.87 -1.77 -13.13
CA LEU A 248 -6.92 -1.67 -12.03
C LEU A 248 -7.57 -2.22 -10.77
N ASP A 249 -6.97 -3.26 -10.22
CA ASP A 249 -7.45 -3.92 -9.01
C ASP A 249 -6.61 -3.50 -7.83
N PHE A 250 -7.26 -3.14 -6.73
CA PHE A 250 -6.61 -2.69 -5.52
C PHE A 250 -7.04 -3.53 -4.33
N GLU A 251 -6.07 -3.99 -3.55
CA GLU A 251 -6.30 -4.39 -2.18
C GLU A 251 -6.50 -3.10 -1.35
N VAL A 252 -7.64 -3.00 -0.67
CA VAL A 252 -8.04 -1.84 0.13
C VAL A 252 -7.88 -2.19 1.61
N SER A 253 -7.19 -1.32 2.33
CA SER A 253 -7.06 -1.37 3.79
C SER A 253 -7.59 -0.07 4.39
N TYR A 254 -7.91 -0.09 5.68
CA TYR A 254 -8.26 1.13 6.40
C TYR A 254 -7.31 1.36 7.58
N GLY A 255 -7.36 2.57 8.11
CA GLY A 255 -6.68 2.93 9.35
C GLY A 255 -7.05 4.32 9.82
N GLY A 256 -6.47 4.73 10.95
CA GLY A 256 -6.69 6.07 11.47
C GLY A 256 -6.75 6.16 12.98
N VAL A 257 -7.40 7.22 13.46
CA VAL A 257 -7.53 7.54 14.88
C VAL A 257 -8.99 7.80 15.21
N VAL A 258 -9.48 7.18 16.28
CA VAL A 258 -10.87 7.30 16.72
C VAL A 258 -10.90 7.48 18.23
N GLU A 259 -11.42 8.61 18.68
CA GLU A 259 -11.71 8.88 20.07
C GLU A 259 -13.19 8.60 20.36
N ILE A 260 -13.48 7.76 21.35
CA ILE A 260 -14.87 7.44 21.72
C ILE A 260 -15.57 8.70 22.22
N ASN A 261 -16.68 9.06 21.57
CA ASN A 261 -17.43 10.32 21.77
C ASN A 261 -16.63 11.60 21.44
N GLY A 262 -15.49 11.46 20.77
CA GLY A 262 -14.62 12.56 20.36
C GLY A 262 -14.46 12.61 18.84
N SER A 263 -13.26 12.97 18.40
CA SER A 263 -12.94 13.05 16.97
C SER A 263 -12.75 11.66 16.33
N LYS A 264 -13.23 11.50 15.10
CA LYS A 264 -13.04 10.31 14.26
C LYS A 264 -12.31 10.74 12.99
N SER A 265 -11.17 10.12 12.70
CA SER A 265 -10.43 10.29 11.45
C SER A 265 -10.04 8.93 10.91
N LEU A 266 -10.86 8.44 9.98
CA LEU A 266 -10.61 7.19 9.27
C LEU A 266 -10.12 7.48 7.85
N ARG A 267 -9.26 6.61 7.35
CA ARG A 267 -8.56 6.72 6.07
C ARG A 267 -8.53 5.37 5.38
N LEU A 268 -8.50 5.41 4.05
CA LEU A 268 -8.33 4.25 3.20
C LEU A 268 -6.91 4.23 2.62
N SER A 269 -6.42 3.03 2.34
CA SER A 269 -5.15 2.80 1.68
C SER A 269 -5.32 1.77 0.57
N TYR A 270 -4.64 2.01 -0.54
CA TYR A 270 -4.79 1.23 -1.76
C TYR A 270 -3.45 0.62 -2.15
N LYS A 271 -3.47 -0.67 -2.45
CA LYS A 271 -2.32 -1.39 -2.97
C LYS A 271 -2.69 -2.06 -4.28
N LEU A 272 -2.07 -1.62 -5.37
CA LEU A 272 -2.31 -2.18 -6.70
C LEU A 272 -1.94 -3.67 -6.74
N ASN A 273 -2.89 -4.52 -7.08
CA ASN A 273 -2.66 -5.92 -7.39
C ASN A 273 -2.22 -6.06 -8.85
N LYS A 274 -0.90 -6.05 -9.07
CA LYS A 274 -0.31 -6.15 -10.42
C LYS A 274 -0.68 -7.44 -11.16
N GLY A 275 -0.99 -8.53 -10.43
CA GLY A 275 -1.29 -9.82 -11.02
C GLY A 275 -2.67 -9.90 -11.65
N SER A 276 -3.65 -9.17 -11.11
CA SER A 276 -5.02 -9.14 -11.60
C SER A 276 -5.34 -7.90 -12.45
N SER A 277 -4.65 -6.78 -12.20
CA SER A 277 -4.78 -5.55 -12.98
C SER A 277 -4.31 -5.71 -14.43
N ARG A 278 -5.00 -5.09 -15.38
CA ARG A 278 -4.74 -5.13 -16.83
C ARG A 278 -4.72 -3.74 -17.47
N ILE A 279 -3.81 -3.57 -18.42
CA ILE A 279 -3.71 -2.41 -19.31
C ILE A 279 -3.62 -2.96 -20.73
N ASP A 280 -4.54 -2.56 -21.60
CA ASP A 280 -4.63 -3.07 -22.97
C ASP A 280 -4.67 -4.61 -23.04
N GLY A 281 -5.32 -5.23 -22.04
CA GLY A 281 -5.45 -6.69 -21.93
C GLY A 281 -4.22 -7.39 -21.36
N ILE A 282 -3.08 -6.70 -21.23
CA ILE A 282 -1.84 -7.23 -20.64
C ILE A 282 -1.88 -7.00 -19.13
N THR A 283 -1.64 -8.04 -18.33
CA THR A 283 -1.57 -7.88 -16.87
C THR A 283 -0.40 -6.97 -16.50
N VAL A 284 -0.58 -6.04 -15.55
CA VAL A 284 0.46 -5.09 -15.11
C VAL A 284 1.74 -5.80 -14.68
N GLY A 285 1.62 -6.95 -14.00
CA GLY A 285 2.76 -7.77 -13.59
C GLY A 285 3.61 -8.27 -14.75
N ASN A 286 2.98 -8.67 -15.86
CA ASN A 286 3.68 -9.07 -17.08
C ASN A 286 4.19 -7.86 -17.86
N LEU A 287 3.37 -6.80 -17.95
CA LEU A 287 3.71 -5.59 -18.68
C LEU A 287 5.02 -4.98 -18.19
N PHE A 288 5.25 -4.98 -16.87
CA PHE A 288 6.48 -4.48 -16.25
C PHE A 288 7.36 -5.57 -15.63
N ALA A 289 7.32 -6.78 -16.21
CA ALA A 289 8.23 -7.87 -15.84
C ALA A 289 9.66 -7.60 -16.31
N ASP A 290 10.65 -8.19 -15.64
CA ASP A 290 12.08 -8.08 -16.00
C ASP A 290 12.40 -8.86 -17.29
N THR A 291 11.82 -8.40 -18.41
CA THR A 291 11.77 -9.08 -19.71
C THR A 291 11.65 -8.08 -20.86
N THR A 292 11.61 -8.59 -22.09
CA THR A 292 11.31 -7.81 -23.29
C THR A 292 9.85 -7.98 -23.69
N GLN A 293 9.16 -6.85 -23.90
CA GLN A 293 7.80 -6.77 -24.42
C GLN A 293 7.84 -6.30 -25.88
N ASP A 294 7.35 -7.15 -26.78
CA ASP A 294 7.20 -6.82 -28.20
C ASP A 294 5.78 -6.30 -28.47
N LEU A 295 5.68 -4.98 -28.69
CA LEU A 295 4.45 -4.25 -28.99
C LEU A 295 4.44 -3.76 -30.46
N THR A 296 5.22 -4.40 -31.34
CA THR A 296 5.25 -4.15 -32.79
C THR A 296 4.14 -4.94 -33.52
N PRO A 297 3.99 -4.83 -34.86
CA PRO A 297 2.98 -5.59 -35.61
C PRO A 297 3.07 -7.10 -35.56
N SER A 298 4.26 -7.65 -35.30
CA SER A 298 4.44 -9.08 -35.03
C SER A 298 4.17 -9.47 -33.58
N GLY A 299 4.00 -8.49 -32.69
CA GLY A 299 3.82 -8.64 -31.26
C GLY A 299 2.38 -8.35 -30.80
N THR A 300 2.26 -7.74 -29.62
CA THR A 300 0.96 -7.44 -29.00
C THR A 300 0.48 -6.05 -29.40
N ALA A 301 -0.73 -5.95 -29.94
CA ALA A 301 -1.36 -4.66 -30.23
C ALA A 301 -1.80 -3.98 -28.93
N VAL A 302 -1.53 -2.68 -28.81
CA VAL A 302 -1.81 -1.87 -27.61
C VAL A 302 -2.39 -0.51 -27.98
N SER A 303 -2.86 0.24 -27.00
CA SER A 303 -3.37 1.59 -27.20
C SER A 303 -2.24 2.59 -27.50
N ASN A 304 -2.58 3.69 -28.18
CA ASN A 304 -1.67 4.83 -28.32
C ASN A 304 -1.27 5.43 -26.96
N CYS A 305 -2.12 5.32 -25.94
CA CYS A 305 -1.85 5.84 -24.60
C CYS A 305 -0.73 5.11 -23.88
N LEU A 306 -0.68 3.78 -23.96
CA LEU A 306 0.44 3.02 -23.42
C LEU A 306 1.74 3.39 -24.15
N LEU A 307 1.69 3.47 -25.48
CA LEU A 307 2.85 3.82 -26.29
C LEU A 307 3.36 5.25 -26.00
N GLU A 308 2.48 6.24 -25.83
CA GLU A 308 2.85 7.61 -25.43
C GLU A 308 3.47 7.64 -24.03
N TYR A 309 2.88 6.93 -23.07
CA TYR A 309 3.46 6.80 -21.74
C TYR A 309 4.89 6.24 -21.81
N LEU A 310 5.11 5.19 -22.61
CA LEU A 310 6.43 4.59 -22.78
C LEU A 310 7.42 5.54 -23.43
N GLU A 311 7.02 6.31 -24.44
CA GLU A 311 7.89 7.33 -25.06
C GLU A 311 8.29 8.45 -24.09
N GLU A 312 7.36 8.88 -23.23
CA GLU A 312 7.59 9.97 -22.26
C GLU A 312 8.39 9.53 -21.03
N ASN A 313 8.23 8.28 -20.59
CA ASN A 313 8.69 7.82 -19.27
C ASN A 313 9.74 6.71 -19.32
N SER A 314 10.31 6.41 -20.50
CA SER A 314 11.34 5.38 -20.67
C SER A 314 12.62 5.95 -21.30
N GLU A 315 13.74 5.28 -21.07
CA GLU A 315 15.01 5.59 -21.72
C GLU A 315 15.06 4.96 -23.12
N THR A 316 15.34 5.75 -24.16
CA THR A 316 15.50 5.21 -25.51
C THR A 316 16.84 4.48 -25.65
N ILE A 317 16.79 3.19 -25.99
CA ILE A 317 17.98 2.37 -26.29
C ILE A 317 18.34 2.49 -27.77
N SER A 318 17.35 2.36 -28.67
CA SER A 318 17.56 2.40 -30.11
C SER A 318 16.31 2.85 -30.87
N SER A 319 16.52 3.39 -32.07
CA SER A 319 15.47 3.75 -33.02
C SER A 319 15.97 3.39 -34.41
N VAL A 320 15.33 2.43 -35.08
CA VAL A 320 15.74 1.95 -36.41
C VAL A 320 14.58 2.06 -37.40
N PRO A 321 14.80 2.43 -38.68
CA PRO A 321 13.72 2.49 -39.67
C PRO A 321 12.91 1.20 -39.72
N PHE A 322 11.58 1.33 -39.65
CA PHE A 322 10.65 0.21 -39.72
C PHE A 322 10.48 -0.21 -41.19
N GLY A 323 10.61 -1.51 -41.48
CA GLY A 323 10.49 -2.02 -42.85
C GLY A 323 11.73 -1.85 -43.73
N GLY A 324 12.89 -1.51 -43.15
CA GLY A 324 14.15 -1.52 -43.88
C GLY A 324 14.60 -2.95 -44.18
N GLY A 325 14.23 -3.46 -45.35
CA GLY A 325 14.98 -4.53 -45.98
C GLY A 325 16.44 -4.10 -46.13
N ASP A 326 17.35 -5.06 -45.94
CA ASP A 326 18.74 -4.95 -46.38
C ASP A 326 18.75 -4.35 -47.80
N PRO A 327 19.55 -3.31 -48.12
CA PRO A 327 19.57 -2.73 -49.46
C PRO A 327 20.00 -3.69 -50.57
N ASP A 328 20.28 -4.96 -50.26
CA ASP A 328 20.77 -5.98 -51.19
C ASP A 328 19.89 -7.24 -51.39
N SER A 329 18.65 -7.31 -50.89
CA SER A 329 17.75 -8.42 -51.26
C SER A 329 16.45 -7.94 -51.92
N GLY A 330 16.42 -8.01 -53.24
CA GLY A 330 15.23 -7.76 -54.04
C GLY A 330 14.07 -8.71 -53.71
N SER A 331 12.87 -8.15 -53.85
CA SER A 331 11.56 -8.82 -53.95
C SER A 331 10.97 -9.36 -52.65
N GLY A 332 10.09 -8.58 -52.03
CA GLY A 332 9.17 -9.03 -50.99
C GLY A 332 8.15 -7.95 -50.68
N ASP A 333 6.88 -8.27 -50.88
CA ASP A 333 5.71 -7.38 -50.84
C ASP A 333 5.72 -6.38 -49.67
N GLY A 334 5.88 -5.10 -50.00
CA GLY A 334 5.70 -4.00 -49.07
C GLY A 334 4.23 -3.91 -48.68
N ILE A 335 3.96 -3.94 -47.36
CA ILE A 335 2.69 -3.46 -46.80
C ILE A 335 2.69 -1.94 -46.97
N GLY A 336 2.24 -1.50 -48.14
CA GLY A 336 2.26 -0.11 -48.54
C GLY A 336 1.71 0.06 -49.94
N ASP A 337 0.48 -0.40 -50.16
CA ASP A 337 -0.32 0.16 -51.27
C ASP A 337 -1.78 0.23 -50.86
N GLY A 338 -2.24 1.47 -50.76
CA GLY A 338 -3.53 1.89 -50.27
C GLY A 338 -3.56 3.41 -50.21
N ASP A 339 -3.56 4.00 -51.42
CA ASP A 339 -3.84 5.40 -51.74
C ASP A 339 -4.80 6.08 -50.75
N ASP A 340 -4.34 7.15 -50.10
CA ASP A 340 -5.09 8.40 -49.90
C ASP A 340 -4.22 9.45 -49.18
N GLY A 341 -3.67 10.41 -49.95
CA GLY A 341 -3.45 11.81 -49.55
C GLY A 341 -2.77 12.19 -48.21
N GLY A 342 -2.06 11.30 -47.51
CA GLY A 342 -1.47 11.56 -46.19
C GLY A 342 0.05 11.73 -46.22
N ASN A 343 0.59 12.66 -45.43
CA ASN A 343 2.03 12.83 -45.20
C ASN A 343 2.76 11.47 -45.06
N ASN A 344 3.82 11.24 -45.85
CA ASN A 344 4.71 10.10 -45.66
C ASN A 344 5.39 10.21 -44.28
N ILE A 345 4.82 9.56 -43.28
CA ILE A 345 5.41 9.49 -41.95
C ILE A 345 6.43 8.37 -41.97
N ASN A 346 7.71 8.73 -41.89
CA ASN A 346 8.78 7.75 -41.70
C ASN A 346 8.57 7.06 -40.35
N LEU A 347 8.40 5.75 -40.35
CA LEU A 347 8.22 4.94 -39.14
C LEU A 347 9.53 4.27 -38.72
N CYS A 348 9.74 4.18 -37.42
CA CYS A 348 10.88 3.56 -36.78
C CYS A 348 10.41 2.55 -35.72
N THR A 349 11.11 1.42 -35.63
CA THR A 349 11.05 0.56 -34.45
C THR A 349 11.89 1.21 -33.35
N LYS A 350 11.23 1.67 -32.29
CA LYS A 350 11.88 2.16 -31.08
C LYS A 350 12.03 1.01 -30.09
N THR A 351 13.19 0.94 -29.47
CA THR A 351 13.45 0.09 -28.30
C THR A 351 13.70 1.00 -27.12
N VAL A 352 12.91 0.88 -26.07
CA VAL A 352 13.03 1.70 -24.86
C VAL A 352 13.14 0.82 -23.62
N LYS A 353 13.69 1.38 -22.55
CA LYS A 353 13.87 0.75 -21.24
C LYS A 353 13.05 1.51 -20.21
N ALA A 354 12.03 0.86 -19.65
CA ALA A 354 11.27 1.41 -18.53
C ALA A 354 11.75 0.76 -17.23
N THR A 355 11.85 1.56 -16.16
CA THR A 355 12.17 1.06 -14.82
C THR A 355 11.01 1.37 -13.89
N VAL A 356 10.47 0.35 -13.22
CA VAL A 356 9.38 0.52 -12.26
C VAL A 356 9.85 0.02 -10.90
N CYS A 357 9.85 0.90 -9.91
CA CYS A 357 10.25 0.57 -8.55
C CYS A 357 9.03 0.27 -7.67
N ASN A 358 9.16 -0.75 -6.83
CA ASN A 358 8.24 -0.99 -5.72
C ASN A 358 8.59 -0.01 -4.59
N SER A 359 7.67 0.91 -4.28
CA SER A 359 7.85 1.88 -3.21
C SER A 359 8.00 1.26 -1.82
N GLN A 360 7.47 0.05 -1.59
CA GLN A 360 7.52 -0.63 -0.29
C GLN A 360 8.81 -1.43 -0.08
N SER A 361 9.36 -2.06 -1.13
CA SER A 361 10.58 -2.89 -1.01
C SER A 361 11.84 -2.22 -1.55
N GLY A 362 11.71 -1.09 -2.26
CA GLY A 362 12.81 -0.44 -2.96
C GLY A 362 13.35 -1.23 -4.16
N GLN A 363 12.79 -2.40 -4.46
CA GLN A 363 13.20 -3.22 -5.60
C GLN A 363 12.61 -2.66 -6.89
N CYS A 364 13.44 -2.53 -7.93
CA CYS A 364 13.01 -2.07 -9.24
C CYS A 364 13.08 -3.20 -10.27
N THR A 365 12.06 -3.29 -11.13
CA THR A 365 12.07 -4.13 -12.32
C THR A 365 12.38 -3.28 -13.54
N THR A 366 13.11 -3.85 -14.49
CA THR A 366 13.47 -3.18 -15.75
C THR A 366 12.84 -3.93 -16.90
N THR A 367 12.05 -3.26 -17.72
CA THR A 367 11.41 -3.88 -18.89
C THR A 367 11.88 -3.20 -20.16
N ILE A 368 12.23 -3.99 -21.17
CA ILE A 368 12.55 -3.48 -22.51
C ILE A 368 11.29 -3.54 -23.36
N PHE A 369 10.88 -2.44 -23.95
CA PHE A 369 9.74 -2.38 -24.87
C PHE A 369 10.21 -2.14 -26.29
N ARG A 370 9.59 -2.81 -27.25
CA ARG A 370 9.79 -2.57 -28.68
C ARG A 370 8.46 -2.17 -29.31
N PHE A 371 8.40 -1.05 -30.01
CA PHE A 371 7.17 -0.57 -30.66
C PHE A 371 7.46 0.30 -31.89
N VAL A 372 6.46 0.51 -32.75
CA VAL A 372 6.59 1.28 -34.00
C VAL A 372 6.00 2.68 -33.86
N ARG A 373 6.82 3.71 -34.10
CA ARG A 373 6.49 5.13 -33.96
C ARG A 373 7.15 5.98 -35.04
N PRO A 374 6.72 7.24 -35.27
CA PRO A 374 7.44 8.13 -36.18
C PRO A 374 8.93 8.23 -35.82
N CYS A 375 9.78 8.22 -36.83
CA CYS A 375 11.20 8.53 -36.68
C CYS A 375 11.32 10.02 -36.31
N ASN A 376 11.81 10.28 -35.09
CA ASN A 376 12.14 11.64 -34.65
C ASN A 376 13.57 12.00 -35.05
#